data_AF-A0A5B7YC82-F1
#
_entry.id   AF-A0A5B7YC82-F1
#
_cell.length_a   1.000
_cell.length_b   1.000
_cell.length_c   1.000
_cell.angle_alpha   90.00
_cell.angle_beta   90.00
_cell.angle_gamma   90.00
#
_symmetry.space_group_name_H-M   'P 1'
#
loop_
_entity.id
_entity.type
_entity.pdbx_description
1 polymer ?
#
loop_
_entity_poly.entity_id
_entity_poly.type
_entity_poly.pdbx_seq_one_letter_code
_entity_poly.pdbx_strand_id
1 'polypeptide(L)'
;MHLKYQPSPYFLTGEEMNQLPANVEKVSDIVKVLIGGIEFYKYGISKVSGQHIQAMFQRMIDEKQQAVTALRPYMAEASQRDTNDPDWIIKFRSTYKRLEKTLDSHDDHIQLEQLEDVEAQVLRVIDSALETNPPQHYACELRRIRTRMQQCHDEMHSLQHATAC
;
A
#
# COMPACT_ATOMS: atom_id res chain seq x y z
N MET A 1 -48.42 26.59 0.68
CA MET A 1 -47.82 25.41 1.35
C MET A 1 -46.32 25.52 1.26
N HIS A 2 -45.66 25.99 2.32
CA HIS A 2 -44.19 26.06 2.38
C HIS A 2 -43.69 24.83 3.14
N LEU A 3 -43.12 23.85 2.44
CA LEU A 3 -42.41 22.74 3.08
C LEU A 3 -41.19 23.31 3.81
N LYS A 4 -41.17 23.17 5.14
CA LYS A 4 -39.95 23.41 5.92
C LYS A 4 -38.98 22.27 5.64
N TYR A 5 -37.88 22.58 4.97
CA TYR A 5 -36.74 21.69 4.82
C TYR A 5 -36.17 21.41 6.21
N GLN A 6 -36.30 20.16 6.69
CA GLN A 6 -35.61 19.67 7.87
C GLN A 6 -34.32 18.99 7.38
N PRO A 7 -33.13 19.51 7.71
CA PRO A 7 -31.88 18.87 7.31
C PRO A 7 -31.74 17.50 8.00
N SER A 8 -31.23 16.53 7.24
CA SER A 8 -30.94 15.15 7.65
C SER A 8 -30.03 15.12 8.91
N PRO A 9 -30.24 14.20 9.86
CA PRO A 9 -29.45 14.09 11.10
C PRO A 9 -27.98 13.67 10.90
N TYR A 10 -27.51 13.55 9.65
CA TYR A 10 -26.12 13.24 9.30
C TYR A 10 -25.30 14.47 8.88
N PHE A 11 -25.79 15.69 9.12
CA PHE A 11 -24.96 16.89 8.97
C PHE A 11 -24.02 17.01 10.17
N LEU A 12 -22.80 16.48 10.00
CA LEU A 12 -21.68 16.71 10.90
C LEU A 12 -21.49 18.23 11.07
N THR A 13 -21.41 18.68 12.32
CA THR A 13 -21.28 20.11 12.63
C THR A 13 -19.86 20.59 12.30
N GLY A 14 -19.70 21.88 12.01
CA GLY A 14 -18.41 22.48 11.62
C GLY A 14 -17.27 22.32 12.63
N GLU A 15 -17.57 21.88 13.87
CA GLU A 15 -16.57 21.52 14.88
C GLU A 15 -16.04 20.07 14.74
N GLU A 16 -16.79 19.14 14.14
CA GLU A 16 -16.31 17.79 13.79
C GLU A 16 -15.44 17.78 12.52
N MET A 17 -15.56 18.80 11.67
CA MET A 17 -14.73 18.97 10.47
C MET A 17 -13.31 19.46 10.78
N ASN A 18 -13.01 19.87 12.01
CA ASN A 18 -11.69 20.40 12.40
C ASN A 18 -10.77 19.37 13.08
N GLN A 19 -11.04 18.08 12.84
CA GLN A 19 -10.13 16.98 13.10
C GLN A 19 -9.87 16.17 11.83
N LEU A 20 -9.45 16.84 10.76
CA LEU A 20 -8.66 16.21 9.70
C LEU A 20 -7.16 16.49 9.99
N PRO A 21 -6.55 15.88 11.03
CA PRO A 21 -5.14 16.09 11.31
C PRO A 21 -4.31 15.28 10.31
N ALA A 22 -2.99 15.50 10.33
CA ALA A 22 -1.91 14.88 9.53
C ALA A 22 -1.99 13.36 9.19
N ASN A 23 -2.97 12.61 9.71
CA ASN A 23 -3.21 11.20 9.44
C ASN A 23 -3.69 10.91 8.00
N VAL A 24 -4.41 11.82 7.33
CA VAL A 24 -4.94 11.56 5.97
C VAL A 24 -3.85 11.49 4.90
N GLU A 25 -2.82 12.32 5.00
CA GLU A 25 -1.66 12.24 4.12
C GLU A 25 -0.92 10.91 4.32
N LYS A 26 -0.78 10.44 5.57
CA LYS A 26 -0.17 9.14 5.87
C LYS A 26 -0.96 7.95 5.34
N VAL A 27 -2.30 7.98 5.39
CA VAL A 27 -3.14 6.91 4.78
C VAL A 27 -2.88 6.85 3.28
N SER A 28 -2.87 8.02 2.62
CA SER A 28 -2.61 8.12 1.18
C SER A 28 -1.24 7.56 0.83
N ASP A 29 -0.22 7.86 1.62
CA ASP A 29 1.14 7.32 1.42
C ASP A 29 1.20 5.79 1.60
N ILE A 30 0.50 5.22 2.59
CA ILE A 30 0.41 3.75 2.73
C ILE A 30 -0.25 3.14 1.50
N VAL A 31 -1.40 3.67 1.06
CA VAL A 31 -2.12 3.17 -0.11
C VAL A 31 -1.27 3.26 -1.38
N LYS A 32 -0.53 4.35 -1.54
CA LYS A 32 0.42 4.54 -2.63
C LYS A 32 1.51 3.47 -2.64
N VAL A 33 2.16 3.22 -1.50
CA VAL A 33 3.20 2.18 -1.44
C VAL A 33 2.60 0.77 -1.69
N LEU A 34 1.39 0.50 -1.20
CA LEU A 34 0.69 -0.77 -1.46
C LEU A 34 0.35 -0.98 -2.94
N ILE A 35 -0.21 0.02 -3.62
CA ILE A 35 -0.48 -0.05 -5.07
C ILE A 35 0.83 -0.23 -5.85
N GLY A 36 1.88 0.45 -5.40
CA GLY A 36 3.24 0.26 -5.88
C GLY A 36 3.71 -1.20 -5.85
N GLY A 37 3.58 -1.84 -4.69
CA GLY A 37 3.90 -3.26 -4.53
C GLY A 37 3.05 -4.17 -5.44
N ILE A 38 1.76 -3.89 -5.60
CA ILE A 38 0.87 -4.65 -6.51
C ILE A 38 1.40 -4.61 -7.94
N GLU A 39 1.75 -3.42 -8.44
CA GLU A 39 2.27 -3.27 -9.81
C GLU A 39 3.63 -3.94 -9.99
N PHE A 40 4.46 -3.96 -8.94
CA PHE A 40 5.72 -4.67 -8.95
C PHE A 40 5.52 -6.19 -9.05
N TYR A 41 4.63 -6.78 -8.23
CA TYR A 41 4.34 -8.22 -8.32
C TYR A 41 3.75 -8.61 -9.67
N LYS A 42 2.88 -7.77 -10.26
CA LYS A 42 2.36 -8.02 -11.62
C LYS A 42 3.49 -8.04 -12.66
N TYR A 43 4.44 -7.12 -12.54
CA TYR A 43 5.64 -7.13 -13.39
C TYR A 43 6.50 -8.37 -13.15
N GLY A 44 6.76 -8.71 -11.88
CA GLY A 44 7.53 -9.89 -11.47
C GLY A 44 6.95 -11.19 -12.02
N ILE A 45 5.63 -11.37 -11.98
CA ILE A 45 4.93 -12.55 -12.56
C ILE A 45 5.27 -12.72 -14.05
N SER A 46 5.40 -11.61 -14.80
CA SER A 46 5.76 -11.65 -16.22
C SER A 46 7.23 -12.00 -16.50
N LYS A 47 8.08 -11.98 -15.46
CA LYS A 47 9.52 -12.23 -15.54
C LYS A 47 9.94 -13.59 -15.00
N VAL A 48 9.24 -14.11 -14.00
CA VAL A 48 9.55 -15.41 -13.39
C VAL A 48 8.86 -16.54 -14.15
N SER A 49 9.55 -17.68 -14.30
CA SER A 49 9.01 -18.86 -15.00
C SER A 49 8.40 -19.90 -14.05
N GLY A 50 8.74 -19.87 -12.76
CA GLY A 50 8.27 -20.84 -11.78
C GLY A 50 6.81 -20.60 -11.37
N GLN A 51 5.91 -21.54 -11.68
CA GLN A 51 4.49 -21.44 -11.33
C GLN A 51 4.25 -21.24 -9.82
N HIS A 52 5.09 -21.84 -8.98
CA HIS A 52 5.03 -21.67 -7.52
C HIS A 52 5.32 -20.21 -7.11
N ILE A 53 6.31 -19.58 -7.72
CA ILE A 53 6.69 -18.17 -7.47
C ILE A 53 5.59 -17.24 -7.98
N GLN A 54 5.04 -17.51 -9.18
CA GLN A 54 3.92 -16.75 -9.72
C GLN A 54 2.68 -16.81 -8.80
N ALA A 55 2.37 -17.99 -8.26
CA ALA A 55 1.27 -18.17 -7.31
C ALA A 55 1.50 -17.40 -6.00
N MET A 56 2.74 -17.37 -5.49
CA MET A 56 3.11 -16.58 -4.32
C MET A 56 2.93 -15.08 -4.58
N PHE A 57 3.41 -14.58 -5.72
CA PHE A 57 3.26 -13.18 -6.11
C PHE A 57 1.78 -12.80 -6.27
N GLN A 58 0.97 -13.68 -6.84
CA GLN A 58 -0.47 -13.45 -6.94
C GLN A 58 -1.14 -13.33 -5.57
N ARG A 59 -0.77 -14.19 -4.62
CA ARG A 59 -1.27 -14.07 -3.24
C ARG A 59 -0.87 -12.74 -2.59
N MET A 60 0.38 -12.28 -2.82
CA MET A 60 0.85 -10.99 -2.30
C MET A 60 0.09 -9.81 -2.90
N ILE A 61 -0.26 -9.88 -4.19
CA ILE A 61 -1.16 -8.91 -4.85
C ILE A 61 -2.51 -8.87 -4.14
N ASP A 62 -3.11 -10.03 -3.88
CA ASP A 62 -4.44 -10.12 -3.29
C ASP A 62 -4.46 -9.55 -1.86
N GLU A 63 -3.45 -9.85 -1.04
CA GLU A 63 -3.30 -9.29 0.31
C GLU A 63 -3.16 -7.76 0.29
N LYS A 64 -2.35 -7.22 -0.63
CA LYS A 64 -2.20 -5.77 -0.78
C LYS A 64 -3.46 -5.11 -1.30
N GLN A 65 -4.19 -5.75 -2.21
CA GLN A 65 -5.45 -5.23 -2.74
C GLN A 65 -6.53 -5.16 -1.65
N GLN A 66 -6.57 -6.15 -0.76
CA GLN A 66 -7.43 -6.12 0.42
C GLN A 66 -7.06 -4.98 1.37
N ALA A 67 -5.76 -4.76 1.62
CA ALA A 67 -5.29 -3.65 2.44
C ALA A 67 -5.66 -2.28 1.84
N VAL A 68 -5.49 -2.09 0.53
CA VAL A 68 -5.92 -0.86 -0.17
C VAL A 68 -7.43 -0.63 0.02
N THR A 69 -8.25 -1.66 -0.19
CA THR A 69 -9.70 -1.57 -0.01
C THR A 69 -10.08 -1.21 1.43
N ALA A 70 -9.39 -1.79 2.42
CA ALA A 70 -9.62 -1.50 3.84
C ALA A 70 -9.21 -0.07 4.23
N LEU A 71 -8.21 0.51 3.55
CA LEU A 71 -7.70 1.85 3.84
C LEU A 71 -8.46 2.99 3.13
N ARG A 72 -9.13 2.70 2.00
CA ARG A 72 -9.89 3.70 1.24
C ARG A 72 -10.89 4.52 2.07
N PRO A 73 -11.68 3.95 3.00
CA PRO A 73 -12.60 4.74 3.83
C PRO A 73 -11.92 5.80 4.70
N TYR A 74 -10.62 5.66 4.97
CA TYR A 74 -9.83 6.58 5.82
C TYR A 74 -9.11 7.66 5.00
N MET A 75 -9.21 7.62 3.67
CA MET A 75 -8.62 8.61 2.78
C MET A 75 -9.59 9.76 2.51
N ALA A 76 -9.08 11.00 2.41
CA ALA A 76 -9.85 12.08 1.83
C ALA A 76 -10.24 11.75 0.38
N GLU A 77 -11.43 12.18 -0.03
CA GLU A 77 -11.97 11.92 -1.38
C GLU A 77 -11.03 12.38 -2.50
N ALA A 78 -10.31 13.50 -2.30
CA ALA A 78 -9.31 13.99 -3.25
C ALA A 78 -8.16 12.99 -3.42
N SER A 79 -7.64 12.45 -2.32
CA SER A 79 -6.58 11.45 -2.34
C SER A 79 -7.04 10.11 -2.92
N GLN A 80 -8.31 9.73 -2.74
CA GLN A 80 -8.86 8.53 -3.37
C GLN A 80 -8.84 8.64 -4.90
N ARG A 81 -9.17 9.82 -5.46
CA ARG A 81 -9.09 10.07 -6.90
C ARG A 81 -7.64 9.98 -7.41
N ASP A 82 -6.70 10.58 -6.71
CA ASP A 82 -5.27 10.56 -7.08
C ASP A 82 -4.67 9.15 -7.09
N THR A 83 -5.07 8.27 -6.16
CA THR A 83 -4.59 6.88 -6.15
C THR A 83 -5.12 6.02 -7.30
N ASN A 84 -6.13 6.49 -8.03
CA ASN A 84 -6.61 5.85 -9.26
C ASN A 84 -6.02 6.49 -10.52
N ASP A 85 -5.17 7.51 -10.39
CA ASP A 85 -4.56 8.21 -11.53
C ASP A 85 -3.42 7.37 -12.16
N PRO A 86 -3.52 7.02 -13.45
CA PRO A 86 -2.46 6.32 -14.18
C PRO A 86 -1.11 7.05 -14.16
N ASP A 87 -1.11 8.39 -14.14
CA ASP A 87 0.12 9.19 -14.16
C ASP A 87 0.89 9.06 -12.84
N TRP A 88 0.18 8.92 -11.72
CA TRP A 88 0.80 8.64 -10.43
C TRP A 88 1.43 7.24 -10.42
N ILE A 89 0.78 6.22 -10.99
CA ILE A 89 1.33 4.87 -11.13
C ILE A 89 2.61 4.89 -11.97
N ILE A 90 2.62 5.64 -13.08
CA ILE A 90 3.79 5.80 -13.95
C ILE A 90 4.92 6.55 -13.21
N LYS A 91 4.60 7.60 -12.45
CA LYS A 91 5.58 8.35 -11.66
C LYS A 91 6.19 7.50 -10.55
N PHE A 92 5.37 6.70 -9.87
CA PHE A 92 5.84 5.72 -8.89
C PHE A 92 6.79 4.73 -9.58
N ARG A 93 6.39 4.10 -10.69
CA ARG A 93 7.27 3.26 -11.52
C ARG A 93 8.58 3.97 -11.93
N SER A 94 8.59 5.30 -12.11
CA SER A 94 9.79 6.07 -12.48
C SER A 94 10.79 6.26 -11.33
N THR A 95 10.30 6.42 -10.10
CA THR A 95 11.13 6.41 -8.88
C THR A 95 11.81 5.05 -8.74
N TYR A 96 11.08 3.99 -9.10
CA TYR A 96 11.56 2.61 -9.10
C TYR A 96 12.49 2.26 -10.26
N LYS A 97 12.30 2.83 -11.45
CA LYS A 97 13.24 2.74 -12.59
C LYS A 97 14.65 3.24 -12.25
N ARG A 98 14.77 4.09 -11.22
CA ARG A 98 16.06 4.55 -10.72
C ARG A 98 16.79 3.46 -9.91
N LEU A 99 16.05 2.57 -9.26
CA LEU A 99 16.56 1.34 -8.66
C LEU A 99 16.85 0.28 -9.74
N GLU A 100 16.01 0.19 -10.80
CA GLU A 100 16.21 -0.67 -11.98
C GLU A 100 17.48 -0.32 -12.77
N LYS A 101 17.89 0.95 -12.85
CA LYS A 101 19.13 1.35 -13.56
C LYS A 101 20.43 0.84 -12.92
N THR A 102 20.37 0.37 -11.67
CA THR A 102 21.50 -0.29 -11.01
C THR A 102 21.53 -1.80 -11.34
N LEU A 103 20.52 -2.33 -12.05
CA LEU A 103 20.24 -3.76 -12.30
C LEU A 103 20.56 -4.27 -13.71
N ASP A 104 21.42 -3.62 -14.50
CA ASP A 104 21.74 -4.15 -15.84
C ASP A 104 22.67 -5.40 -15.81
N SER A 105 22.96 -5.93 -14.60
CA SER A 105 23.55 -7.24 -14.37
C SER A 105 22.45 -8.29 -14.26
N HIS A 106 22.48 -9.31 -15.12
CA HIS A 106 21.50 -10.39 -15.30
C HIS A 106 21.32 -11.31 -14.08
N ASP A 107 20.94 -10.78 -12.92
CA ASP A 107 20.95 -11.50 -11.66
C ASP A 107 19.58 -11.43 -10.98
N ASP A 108 18.86 -12.56 -11.01
CA ASP A 108 17.54 -12.74 -10.40
C ASP A 108 17.56 -12.39 -8.89
N HIS A 109 18.73 -12.45 -8.25
CA HIS A 109 18.93 -12.05 -6.86
C HIS A 109 18.63 -10.59 -6.57
N ILE A 110 19.04 -9.69 -7.48
CA ILE A 110 18.90 -8.26 -7.21
C ILE A 110 17.43 -7.81 -7.40
N GLN A 111 16.63 -8.55 -8.17
CA GLN A 111 15.19 -8.31 -8.28
C GLN A 111 14.42 -8.72 -7.01
N LEU A 112 14.85 -9.79 -6.32
CA LEU A 112 14.24 -10.25 -5.06
C LEU A 112 14.63 -9.38 -3.86
N GLU A 113 15.87 -8.89 -3.81
CA GLU A 113 16.30 -7.93 -2.78
C GLU A 113 15.48 -6.63 -2.83
N GLN A 114 15.22 -6.12 -4.04
CA GLN A 114 14.38 -4.94 -4.20
C GLN A 114 12.92 -5.17 -3.78
N LEU A 115 12.40 -6.39 -3.98
CA LEU A 115 11.08 -6.76 -3.50
C LEU A 115 11.01 -6.72 -1.98
N GLU A 116 12.02 -7.25 -1.30
CA GLU A 116 12.10 -7.19 0.16
C GLU A 116 12.16 -5.74 0.66
N ASP A 117 12.97 -4.88 0.05
CA ASP A 117 13.07 -3.46 0.39
C ASP A 117 11.72 -2.73 0.28
N VAL A 118 10.91 -3.09 -0.72
CA VAL A 118 9.55 -2.58 -0.89
C VAL A 118 8.65 -3.03 0.25
N GLU A 119 8.69 -4.33 0.59
CA GLU A 119 7.90 -4.86 1.70
C GLU A 119 8.31 -4.22 3.04
N ALA A 120 9.61 -4.00 3.26
CA ALA A 120 10.13 -3.31 4.42
C ALA A 120 9.67 -1.84 4.45
N GLN A 121 9.62 -1.16 3.30
CA GLN A 121 9.10 0.20 3.20
C GLN A 121 7.62 0.27 3.55
N VAL A 122 6.79 -0.69 3.12
CA VAL A 122 5.38 -0.77 3.50
C VAL A 122 5.24 -0.81 5.03
N LEU A 123 6.02 -1.67 5.70
CA LEU A 123 6.02 -1.77 7.16
C LEU A 123 6.44 -0.47 7.83
N ARG A 124 7.51 0.17 7.37
CA ARG A 124 7.99 1.47 7.90
C ARG A 124 6.93 2.57 7.82
N VAL A 125 6.21 2.66 6.70
CA VAL A 125 5.16 3.69 6.52
C VAL A 125 3.96 3.40 7.42
N ILE A 126 3.57 2.13 7.58
CA ILE A 126 2.49 1.74 8.52
C ILE A 126 2.91 2.03 9.97
N ASP A 127 4.14 1.72 10.36
CA ASP A 127 4.66 1.99 11.71
C ASP A 127 4.70 3.48 12.00
N SER A 128 5.18 4.30 11.05
CA SER A 128 5.15 5.76 11.18
C SER A 128 3.71 6.31 11.29
N ALA A 129 2.73 5.66 10.68
CA ALA A 129 1.32 6.03 10.82
C ALA A 129 0.71 5.57 12.15
N LEU A 130 1.21 4.51 12.77
CA LEU A 130 0.80 4.08 14.12
C LEU A 130 1.40 4.98 15.20
N GLU A 131 2.60 5.51 14.99
CA GLU A 131 3.29 6.44 15.90
C GLU A 131 2.58 7.80 16.05
N THR A 132 1.71 8.19 15.11
CA THR A 132 0.94 9.45 15.21
C THR A 132 -0.26 9.37 16.14
N ASN A 133 -0.40 8.27 16.88
CA ASN A 133 -1.52 7.99 17.76
C ASN A 133 -2.89 8.17 17.06
N PRO A 134 -3.15 7.42 15.96
CA PRO A 134 -4.40 7.53 15.24
C PRO A 134 -5.62 7.13 16.10
N PRO A 135 -6.83 7.55 15.72
CA PRO A 135 -8.06 7.07 16.35
C PRO A 135 -8.09 5.54 16.45
N GLN A 136 -8.60 5.01 17.58
CA GLN A 136 -8.48 3.58 17.92
C GLN A 136 -8.95 2.64 16.82
N HIS A 137 -10.06 2.97 16.14
CA HIS A 137 -10.60 2.14 15.06
C HIS A 137 -9.63 2.08 13.86
N TYR A 138 -8.99 3.19 13.49
CA TYR A 138 -7.98 3.24 12.43
C TYR A 138 -6.69 2.55 12.87
N ALA A 139 -6.27 2.73 14.13
CA ALA A 139 -5.11 2.03 14.70
C ALA A 139 -5.29 0.50 14.69
N CYS A 140 -6.50 0.00 14.98
CA CYS A 140 -6.83 -1.43 14.90
C CYS A 140 -6.70 -1.95 13.46
N GLU A 141 -7.21 -1.22 12.47
CA GLU A 141 -7.11 -1.60 11.07
C GLU A 141 -5.65 -1.59 10.58
N LEU A 142 -4.88 -0.56 10.93
CA LEU A 142 -3.45 -0.49 10.63
C LEU A 142 -2.66 -1.66 11.22
N ARG A 143 -2.90 -2.04 12.47
CA ARG A 143 -2.24 -3.21 13.08
C ARG A 143 -2.59 -4.52 12.37
N ARG A 144 -3.83 -4.67 11.93
CA ARG A 144 -4.27 -5.83 11.14
C ARG A 144 -3.54 -5.88 9.80
N ILE A 145 -3.47 -4.76 9.09
CA ILE A 145 -2.76 -4.64 7.81
C ILE A 145 -1.27 -4.88 8.00
N ARG A 146 -0.64 -4.27 9.01
CA ARG A 146 0.77 -4.47 9.37
C ARG A 146 1.10 -5.95 9.53
N THR A 147 0.25 -6.70 10.25
CA THR A 147 0.46 -8.14 10.47
C THR A 147 0.49 -8.92 9.15
N ARG A 148 -0.42 -8.59 8.21
CA ARG A 148 -0.47 -9.23 6.89
C ARG A 148 0.72 -8.83 6.01
N MET A 149 1.14 -7.57 6.07
CA MET A 149 2.32 -7.10 5.32
C MET A 149 3.61 -7.69 5.89
N GLN A 150 3.69 -7.94 7.21
CA GLN A 150 4.80 -8.65 7.81
C GLN A 150 4.89 -10.08 7.28
N GLN A 151 3.75 -10.77 7.16
CA GLN A 151 3.74 -12.11 6.56
C GLN A 151 4.22 -12.08 5.10
N CYS A 152 3.83 -11.07 4.32
CA CYS A 152 4.33 -10.91 2.94
C CYS A 152 5.85 -10.68 2.92
N HIS A 153 6.37 -9.82 3.81
CA HIS A 153 7.79 -9.57 3.97
C HIS A 153 8.55 -10.85 4.32
N ASP A 154 8.09 -11.61 5.32
CA ASP A 154 8.75 -12.82 5.78
C ASP A 154 8.73 -13.94 4.73
N GLU A 155 7.64 -14.06 3.96
CA GLU A 155 7.53 -14.97 2.81
C GLU A 155 8.52 -14.56 1.70
N MET A 156 8.68 -13.26 1.40
CA MET A 156 9.65 -12.77 0.41
C MET A 156 11.10 -12.99 0.84
N HIS A 157 11.44 -12.63 2.07
CA HIS A 157 12.76 -12.87 2.65
C HIS A 157 13.08 -14.38 2.60
N SER A 158 12.14 -15.24 2.97
CA SER A 158 12.33 -16.70 2.87
C SER A 158 12.59 -17.17 1.44
N LEU A 159 11.89 -16.61 0.44
CA LEU A 159 12.12 -16.93 -0.98
C LEU A 159 13.52 -16.50 -1.42
N GLN A 160 13.95 -15.29 -1.08
CA GLN A 160 15.28 -14.77 -1.45
C GLN A 160 16.39 -15.68 -0.90
N HIS A 161 16.31 -16.05 0.38
CA HIS A 161 17.27 -16.97 1.02
C HIS A 161 17.26 -18.35 0.37
N ALA A 162 16.08 -18.86 -0.02
CA ALA A 162 15.97 -20.16 -0.69
C ALA A 162 16.57 -20.15 -2.10
N THR A 163 16.52 -19.01 -2.80
CA THR A 163 17.12 -18.86 -4.14
C THR A 163 18.62 -18.59 -4.11
N ALA A 164 19.17 -18.13 -2.98
CA ALA A 164 20.59 -17.74 -2.84
C ALA A 164 21.56 -18.91 -2.62
N CYS A 165 21.08 -20.14 -2.80
CA CYS A 165 21.82 -21.40 -2.66
C CYS A 165 21.94 -22.14 -3.98
#